data_AF-A0A933GPF7-F1
#
_entry.id   AF-A0A933GPF7-F1
#
_cell.length_a   1.000
_cell.length_b   1.000
_cell.length_c   1.000
_cell.angle_alpha   90.00
_cell.angle_beta   90.00
_cell.angle_gamma   90.00
#
_symmetry.space_group_name_H-M   'P 1'
#
loop_
_entity.id
_entity.type
_entity.pdbx_description
1 polymer ?
#
loop_
_entity_poly.entity_id
_entity_poly.type
_entity_poly.pdbx_seq_one_letter_code
_entity_poly.pdbx_strand_id
1 'polypeptide(L)'
;MRAIERLQRDHRVLQAKLNVIETALRMGPEVWPVVREVCCTLARQLHDHIKREEALIAQCRTTLAPQALSAIALEHHDEPEQLQTIKRLFVKGDGRVMERAVPALSEAIQRMRRHMAEEETSLFPLLQRELAGQQPPTPPIAQTSILNECMTVNRVAHEHPATKAVFEHLLIHMPSEGCSCLDEVAWQHGMDSRQLVEELERVIPPHRPRRAKAVERLQQAPECACR
;
A
#
# COMPACT_ATOMS: atom_id res chain seq x y z
N MET A 1 6.99 -12.42 -13.46
CA MET A 1 6.55 -11.52 -14.55
C MET A 1 5.37 -10.62 -14.17
N ARG A 2 4.23 -11.14 -13.68
CA ARG A 2 3.04 -10.31 -13.34
C ARG A 2 3.29 -9.15 -12.33
N ALA A 3 4.25 -9.28 -11.43
CA ALA A 3 4.56 -8.25 -10.43
C ALA A 3 5.25 -7.00 -11.03
N ILE A 4 6.28 -7.20 -11.86
CA ILE A 4 6.97 -6.08 -12.55
C ILE A 4 6.03 -5.37 -13.51
N GLU A 5 5.22 -6.12 -14.28
CA GLU A 5 4.21 -5.52 -15.16
C GLU A 5 3.17 -4.70 -14.36
N ARG A 6 2.90 -5.05 -13.10
CA ARG A 6 2.02 -4.28 -12.24
C ARG A 6 2.68 -2.98 -11.81
N LEU A 7 3.96 -3.00 -11.41
CA LEU A 7 4.73 -1.78 -11.09
C LEU A 7 4.82 -0.84 -12.30
N GLN A 8 5.07 -1.37 -13.51
CA GLN A 8 5.06 -0.57 -14.73
C GLN A 8 3.68 0.04 -15.05
N ARG A 9 2.58 -0.66 -14.71
CA ARG A 9 1.24 -0.08 -14.82
C ARG A 9 1.03 1.04 -13.80
N ASP A 10 1.53 0.87 -12.58
CA ASP A 10 1.50 1.91 -11.56
C ASP A 10 2.24 3.17 -12.06
N HIS A 11 3.43 3.03 -12.64
CA HIS A 11 4.19 4.17 -13.20
C HIS A 11 3.38 4.95 -14.23
N ARG A 12 2.68 4.28 -15.15
CA ARG A 12 1.84 4.96 -16.15
C ARG A 12 0.74 5.78 -15.49
N VAL A 13 0.13 5.25 -14.42
CA VAL A 13 -0.91 5.96 -13.66
C VAL A 13 -0.33 7.15 -12.91
N LEU A 14 0.82 6.98 -12.25
CA LEU A 14 1.53 8.03 -11.53
C LEU A 14 1.96 9.15 -12.49
N GLN A 15 2.59 8.81 -13.61
CA GLN A 15 2.98 9.76 -14.67
C GLN A 15 1.78 10.54 -15.22
N ALA A 16 0.65 9.88 -15.47
CA ALA A 16 -0.56 10.56 -15.93
C ALA A 16 -1.04 11.60 -14.91
N LYS A 17 -1.01 11.28 -13.60
CA LYS A 17 -1.38 12.23 -12.54
C LYS A 17 -0.38 13.38 -12.39
N LEU A 18 0.91 13.10 -12.49
CA LEU A 18 1.94 14.14 -12.51
C LEU A 18 1.74 15.12 -13.68
N ASN A 19 1.35 14.61 -14.87
CA ASN A 19 1.04 15.45 -16.04
C ASN A 19 -0.19 16.33 -15.81
N VAL A 20 -1.24 15.80 -15.16
CA VAL A 20 -2.43 16.57 -14.78
C VAL A 20 -2.06 17.71 -13.83
N ILE A 21 -1.27 17.41 -12.78
CA ILE A 21 -0.81 18.42 -11.83
C ILE A 21 0.03 19.47 -12.57
N GLU A 22 1.03 19.06 -13.35
CA GLU A 22 1.91 20.00 -14.07
C GLU A 22 1.12 20.93 -15.00
N THR A 23 0.11 20.41 -15.68
CA THR A 23 -0.75 21.20 -16.57
C THR A 23 -1.57 22.19 -15.76
N ALA A 24 -2.18 21.75 -14.67
CA ALA A 24 -2.98 22.58 -13.79
C ALA A 24 -2.15 23.66 -13.07
N LEU A 25 -0.87 23.43 -12.78
CA LEU A 25 0.03 24.45 -12.24
C LEU A 25 0.26 25.64 -13.18
N ARG A 26 0.03 25.47 -14.49
CA ARG A 26 0.14 26.53 -15.50
C ARG A 26 -1.17 27.30 -15.72
N MET A 27 -2.25 26.84 -15.10
CA MET A 27 -3.58 27.45 -15.18
C MET A 27 -3.79 28.43 -14.02
N GLY A 28 -4.90 29.15 -14.02
CA GLY A 28 -5.24 30.09 -12.95
C GLY A 28 -5.62 29.41 -11.63
N PRO A 29 -5.84 30.19 -10.55
CA PRO A 29 -6.12 29.66 -9.22
C PRO A 29 -7.39 28.79 -9.13
N GLU A 30 -8.30 28.90 -10.10
CA GLU A 30 -9.55 28.16 -10.18
C GLU A 30 -9.37 26.63 -10.24
N VAL A 31 -8.23 26.12 -10.69
CA VAL A 31 -7.96 24.67 -10.77
C VAL A 31 -7.33 24.09 -9.52
N TRP A 32 -7.04 24.90 -8.50
CA TRP A 32 -6.40 24.40 -7.27
C TRP A 32 -7.14 23.31 -6.51
N PRO A 33 -8.50 23.31 -6.45
CA PRO A 33 -9.23 22.19 -5.86
C PRO A 33 -8.88 20.85 -6.55
N VAL A 34 -8.73 20.87 -7.88
CA VAL A 34 -8.34 19.71 -8.68
C VAL A 34 -6.91 19.30 -8.35
N VAL A 35 -5.96 20.24 -8.31
CA VAL A 35 -4.57 19.91 -7.97
C VAL A 35 -4.48 19.31 -6.57
N ARG A 36 -5.20 19.87 -5.59
CA ARG A 36 -5.25 19.33 -4.22
C ARG A 36 -5.76 17.89 -4.21
N GLU A 37 -6.85 17.62 -4.91
CA GLU A 37 -7.43 16.27 -4.99
C GLU A 37 -6.49 15.29 -5.69
N VAL A 38 -5.91 15.68 -6.82
CA VAL A 38 -4.96 14.85 -7.57
C VAL A 38 -3.73 14.55 -6.72
N CYS A 39 -3.18 15.54 -6.00
CA CYS A 39 -2.06 15.34 -5.07
C CYS A 39 -2.41 14.34 -3.94
N CYS A 40 -3.63 14.41 -3.39
CA CYS A 40 -4.08 13.45 -2.38
C CYS A 40 -4.13 12.02 -2.94
N THR A 41 -4.68 11.85 -4.15
CA THR A 41 -4.73 10.53 -4.79
C THR A 41 -3.34 10.02 -5.20
N LEU A 42 -2.46 10.92 -5.63
CA LEU A 42 -1.09 10.61 -6.02
C LEU A 42 -0.28 10.11 -4.82
N ALA A 43 -0.35 10.78 -3.66
CA ALA A 43 0.36 10.38 -2.46
C ALA A 43 -0.01 8.96 -2.03
N ARG A 44 -1.31 8.62 -2.04
CA ARG A 44 -1.79 7.26 -1.73
C ARG A 44 -1.25 6.22 -2.71
N GLN A 45 -1.32 6.51 -4.01
CA GLN A 45 -0.87 5.57 -5.03
C GLN A 45 0.65 5.37 -5.03
N LEU A 46 1.41 6.42 -4.73
CA LEU A 46 2.85 6.35 -4.59
C LEU A 46 3.23 5.46 -3.39
N HIS A 47 2.58 5.65 -2.24
CA HIS A 47 2.78 4.78 -1.06
C HIS A 47 2.47 3.30 -1.36
N ASP A 48 1.33 3.05 -1.98
CA ASP A 48 0.92 1.70 -2.40
C ASP A 48 1.91 1.07 -3.39
N HIS A 49 2.48 1.89 -4.28
CA HIS A 49 3.48 1.48 -5.26
C HIS A 49 4.80 1.10 -4.59
N ILE A 50 5.33 1.96 -3.72
CA ILE A 50 6.54 1.74 -2.93
C ILE A 50 6.44 0.43 -2.14
N LYS A 51 5.32 0.20 -1.43
CA LYS A 51 5.11 -1.07 -0.70
C LYS A 51 5.20 -2.31 -1.59
N ARG A 52 4.68 -2.23 -2.81
CA ARG A 52 4.75 -3.36 -3.76
C ARG A 52 6.17 -3.59 -4.26
N GLU A 53 6.90 -2.51 -4.47
CA GLU A 53 8.30 -2.56 -4.86
C GLU A 53 9.17 -3.13 -3.74
N GLU A 54 9.04 -2.63 -2.51
CA GLU A 54 9.73 -3.15 -1.33
C GLU A 54 9.45 -4.64 -1.12
N ALA A 55 8.19 -5.07 -1.26
CA ALA A 55 7.82 -6.47 -1.15
C ALA A 55 8.47 -7.34 -2.24
N LEU A 56 8.63 -6.80 -3.46
CA LEU A 56 9.29 -7.49 -4.56
C LEU A 56 10.80 -7.56 -4.34
N ILE A 57 11.42 -6.47 -3.90
CA ILE A 57 12.83 -6.42 -3.54
C ILE A 57 13.12 -7.40 -2.39
N ALA A 58 12.25 -7.47 -1.38
CA ALA A 58 12.38 -8.41 -0.27
C ALA A 58 12.32 -9.88 -0.70
N GLN A 59 11.50 -10.21 -1.71
CA GLN A 59 11.46 -11.56 -2.29
C GLN A 59 12.75 -11.92 -3.02
N CYS A 60 13.39 -10.94 -3.67
CA CYS A 60 14.66 -11.14 -4.36
C CYS A 60 15.88 -11.04 -3.43
N ARG A 61 15.74 -10.45 -2.23
CA ARG A 61 16.84 -10.25 -1.26
C ARG A 61 17.52 -11.54 -0.83
N THR A 62 16.79 -12.65 -0.77
CA THR A 62 17.36 -13.95 -0.38
C THR A 62 18.21 -14.60 -1.47
N THR A 63 18.09 -14.14 -2.72
CA THR A 63 18.83 -14.70 -3.87
C THR A 63 19.84 -13.72 -4.48
N LEU A 64 19.63 -12.41 -4.29
CA LEU A 64 20.52 -11.37 -4.78
C LEU A 64 21.85 -11.36 -4.01
N ALA A 65 22.96 -11.27 -4.75
CA ALA A 65 24.26 -10.99 -4.14
C ALA A 65 24.21 -9.63 -3.41
N PRO A 66 24.87 -9.47 -2.25
CA PRO A 66 24.90 -8.21 -1.49
C PRO A 66 25.32 -6.98 -2.32
N GLN A 67 26.14 -7.19 -3.35
CA GLN A 67 26.63 -6.16 -4.28
C GLN A 67 25.55 -5.69 -5.27
N ALA A 68 24.64 -6.59 -5.66
CA ALA A 68 23.48 -6.24 -6.46
C ALA A 68 22.43 -5.54 -5.59
N LEU A 69 22.31 -5.90 -4.31
CA LEU A 69 21.45 -5.20 -3.34
C LEU A 69 21.93 -3.78 -3.03
N SER A 70 23.24 -3.52 -2.98
CA SER A 70 23.75 -2.15 -2.83
C SER A 70 23.55 -1.28 -4.08
N ALA A 71 23.46 -1.90 -5.26
CA ALA A 71 23.09 -1.20 -6.50
C ALA A 71 21.56 -1.00 -6.64
N ILE A 72 20.77 -1.85 -5.98
CA ILE A 72 19.29 -1.84 -5.92
C ILE A 72 18.77 -1.02 -4.75
N ALA A 73 19.62 -0.60 -3.81
CA ALA A 73 19.28 0.35 -2.75
C ALA A 73 19.03 1.73 -3.37
N LEU A 74 17.95 1.84 -4.13
CA LEU A 74 17.25 3.09 -4.36
C LEU A 74 16.78 3.51 -2.97
N GLU A 75 17.39 4.59 -2.48
CA GLU A 75 16.82 5.33 -1.39
C GLU A 75 15.46 5.79 -1.91
N HIS A 76 14.39 5.07 -1.53
CA HIS A 76 13.01 5.58 -1.59
C HIS A 76 12.98 6.79 -0.69
N HIS A 77 13.45 7.90 -1.25
CA HIS A 77 13.61 9.17 -0.57
C HIS A 77 12.23 9.66 -0.13
N ASP A 78 12.24 10.73 0.65
CA ASP A 78 11.11 11.41 1.29
C ASP A 78 10.01 11.91 0.31
N GLU A 79 9.84 11.34 -0.88
CA GLU A 79 8.83 11.70 -1.88
C GLU A 79 7.38 11.60 -1.35
N PRO A 80 7.01 10.57 -0.55
CA PRO A 80 5.73 10.58 0.16
C PRO A 80 5.62 11.74 1.15
N GLU A 81 6.71 12.05 1.88
CA GLU A 81 6.74 13.12 2.88
C GLU A 81 6.74 14.53 2.24
N GLN A 82 7.36 14.69 1.06
CA GLN A 82 7.31 15.90 0.24
C GLN A 82 5.89 16.15 -0.26
N LEU A 83 5.21 15.12 -0.78
CA LEU A 83 3.79 15.23 -1.16
C LEU A 83 2.89 15.54 0.05
N GLN A 84 3.19 14.99 1.22
CA GLN A 84 2.48 15.33 2.47
C GLN A 84 2.75 16.77 2.94
N THR A 85 3.98 17.26 2.79
CA THR A 85 4.36 18.64 3.10
C THR A 85 3.66 19.63 2.18
N ILE A 86 3.58 19.30 0.90
CA ILE A 86 2.83 20.05 -0.10
C ILE A 86 1.32 20.01 0.20
N LYS A 87 0.77 18.86 0.61
CA LYS A 87 -0.63 18.74 1.06
C LYS A 87 -0.93 19.69 2.22
N ARG A 88 0.00 19.83 3.19
CA ARG A 88 -0.13 20.77 4.32
C ARG A 88 -0.19 22.24 3.88
N LEU A 89 0.43 22.59 2.74
CA LEU A 89 0.31 23.94 2.17
C LEU A 89 -1.12 24.24 1.70
N PHE A 90 -1.85 23.25 1.16
CA PHE A 90 -3.23 23.41 0.71
C PHE A 90 -4.28 23.52 1.83
N VAL A 91 -3.97 23.02 3.03
CA VAL A 91 -4.88 23.09 4.18
C VAL A 91 -4.90 24.49 4.79
N LYS A 92 -3.82 25.27 4.66
CA LYS A 92 -3.67 26.57 5.32
C LYS A 92 -4.33 27.75 4.61
N GLY A 93 -4.89 27.58 3.41
CA GLY A 93 -5.81 28.54 2.76
C GLY A 93 -5.28 29.95 2.45
N ASP A 94 -4.02 30.27 2.75
CA ASP A 94 -3.46 31.61 2.52
C ASP A 94 -3.16 31.85 1.04
N GLY A 95 -3.48 33.04 0.51
CA GLY A 95 -3.19 33.40 -0.89
C GLY A 95 -1.70 33.31 -1.29
N ARG A 96 -0.78 33.30 -0.30
CA ARG A 96 0.67 33.08 -0.51
C ARG A 96 1.08 31.61 -0.62
N VAL A 97 0.13 30.68 -0.44
CA VAL A 97 0.33 29.24 -0.63
C VAL A 97 0.73 28.93 -2.06
N MET A 98 0.19 29.67 -3.05
CA MET A 98 0.49 29.42 -4.47
C MET A 98 1.95 29.68 -4.84
N GLU A 99 2.52 30.80 -4.39
CA GLU A 99 3.91 31.17 -4.68
C GLU A 99 4.92 30.16 -4.13
N ARG A 100 4.56 29.44 -3.06
CA ARG A 100 5.41 28.42 -2.43
C ARG A 100 5.09 27.00 -2.90
N ALA A 101 3.84 26.70 -3.22
CA ALA A 101 3.40 25.36 -3.62
C ALA A 101 3.78 25.03 -5.05
N VAL A 102 3.76 26.00 -5.98
CA VAL A 102 4.09 25.76 -7.40
C VAL A 102 5.54 25.29 -7.59
N PRO A 103 6.57 25.97 -7.02
CA PRO A 103 7.95 25.50 -7.13
C PRO A 103 8.14 24.12 -6.46
N ALA A 104 7.58 23.92 -5.26
CA ALA A 104 7.70 22.67 -4.53
C ALA A 104 7.05 21.49 -5.28
N LEU A 105 5.86 21.69 -5.87
CA LEU A 105 5.21 20.68 -6.70
C LEU A 105 5.98 20.38 -7.97
N SER A 106 6.53 21.41 -8.62
CA SER A 106 7.32 21.25 -9.84
C SER A 106 8.58 20.43 -9.57
N GLU A 107 9.27 20.70 -8.46
CA GLU A 107 10.44 19.93 -8.03
C GLU A 107 10.05 18.48 -7.72
N ALA A 108 9.00 18.27 -6.92
CA ALA A 108 8.51 16.93 -6.58
C ALA A 108 8.15 16.11 -7.84
N ILE A 109 7.48 16.72 -8.82
CA ILE A 109 7.17 16.09 -10.11
C ILE A 109 8.44 15.63 -10.83
N GLN A 110 9.46 16.48 -10.90
CA GLN A 110 10.71 16.14 -11.58
C GLN A 110 11.47 15.02 -10.87
N ARG A 111 11.51 15.02 -9.52
CA ARG A 111 12.12 13.95 -8.73
C ARG A 111 11.42 12.62 -8.97
N MET A 112 10.09 12.57 -8.84
CA MET A 112 9.32 11.33 -9.04
C MET A 112 9.46 10.78 -10.47
N ARG A 113 9.50 11.64 -11.49
CA ARG A 113 9.73 11.20 -12.88
C ARG A 113 11.11 10.58 -13.06
N ARG A 114 12.14 11.18 -12.46
CA ARG A 114 13.50 10.66 -12.51
C ARG A 114 13.60 9.30 -11.82
N HIS A 115 13.02 9.19 -10.63
CA HIS A 115 13.00 7.95 -9.85
C HIS A 115 12.35 6.80 -10.63
N MET A 116 11.13 7.01 -11.15
CA MET A 116 10.46 5.99 -11.99
C MET A 116 11.27 5.62 -13.25
N ALA A 117 11.98 6.57 -13.85
CA ALA A 117 12.84 6.30 -15.01
C ALA A 117 14.07 5.46 -14.64
N GLU A 118 14.70 5.74 -13.50
CA GLU A 118 15.82 4.97 -12.96
C GLU A 118 15.39 3.53 -12.64
N GLU A 119 14.22 3.36 -12.04
CA GLU A 119 13.62 2.05 -11.77
C GLU A 119 13.35 1.25 -13.06
N GLU A 120 12.73 1.89 -14.07
CA GLU A 120 12.42 1.23 -15.34
C GLU A 120 13.67 0.85 -16.14
N THR A 121 14.71 1.68 -16.09
CA THR A 121 15.96 1.46 -16.86
C THR A 121 16.92 0.51 -16.16
N SER A 122 16.95 0.50 -14.83
CA SER A 122 17.96 -0.22 -14.05
C SER A 122 17.36 -1.31 -13.18
N LEU A 123 16.40 -0.96 -12.32
CA LEU A 123 15.87 -1.89 -11.31
C LEU A 123 15.03 -3.01 -11.91
N PHE A 124 14.02 -2.68 -12.72
CA PHE A 124 13.09 -3.68 -13.25
C PHE A 124 13.77 -4.73 -14.12
N PRO A 125 14.73 -4.39 -15.01
CA PRO A 125 15.50 -5.40 -15.74
C PRO A 125 16.31 -6.33 -14.81
N LEU A 126 16.91 -5.81 -13.74
CA LEU A 126 17.63 -6.61 -12.76
C LEU A 126 16.68 -7.58 -12.04
N LEU A 127 15.57 -7.07 -11.49
CA LEU A 127 14.56 -7.90 -10.83
C LEU A 127 13.96 -8.95 -11.78
N GLN A 128 13.78 -8.61 -13.05
CA GLN A 128 13.25 -9.55 -14.05
C GLN A 128 14.22 -10.70 -14.32
N ARG A 129 15.53 -10.44 -14.37
CA ARG A 129 16.56 -11.49 -14.52
C ARG A 129 16.58 -12.42 -13.33
N GLU A 130 16.54 -11.88 -12.12
CA GLU A 130 16.52 -12.68 -10.89
C GLU A 130 15.27 -13.56 -10.79
N LEU A 131 14.09 -12.99 -11.07
CA LEU A 131 12.83 -13.73 -11.05
C LEU A 131 12.73 -14.77 -12.18
N ALA A 132 13.46 -14.60 -13.28
CA ALA A 132 13.53 -15.58 -14.37
C ALA A 132 14.52 -16.72 -14.08
N GLY A 133 15.56 -16.46 -13.27
CA GLY A 133 16.51 -17.46 -12.81
C GLY A 133 16.00 -18.36 -11.68
N GLN A 134 14.91 -17.96 -11.02
CA GLN A 134 14.26 -18.74 -9.97
C GLN A 134 13.30 -19.79 -10.56
N GLN A 135 13.55 -21.08 -10.32
CA GLN A 135 12.52 -22.12 -10.37
C GLN A 135 11.38 -21.77 -9.39
N PRO A 136 10.12 -22.20 -9.63
CA PRO A 136 8.97 -21.71 -8.89
C PRO A 136 9.22 -21.86 -7.38
N PRO A 137 9.25 -20.75 -6.62
CA PRO A 137 9.62 -20.83 -5.22
C PRO A 137 8.50 -21.56 -4.47
N THR A 138 8.90 -22.54 -3.66
CA THR A 138 8.12 -22.93 -2.48
C THR A 138 7.80 -21.65 -1.73
N PRO A 139 6.53 -21.33 -1.46
CA PRO A 139 6.17 -20.03 -0.93
C PRO A 139 6.86 -19.81 0.42
N PRO A 140 7.52 -18.65 0.63
CA PRO A 140 8.02 -18.31 1.95
C PRO A 140 6.83 -18.27 2.90
N ILE A 141 7.00 -18.84 4.09
CA ILE A 141 6.04 -18.73 5.18
C ILE A 141 6.10 -17.27 5.63
N ALA A 142 5.35 -16.41 4.95
CA ALA A 142 5.07 -15.07 5.43
C ALA A 142 4.35 -15.21 6.77
N GLN A 143 4.81 -14.47 7.78
CA GLN A 143 3.98 -14.15 8.92
C GLN A 143 2.75 -13.45 8.35
N THR A 144 1.69 -14.23 8.18
CA THR A 144 0.45 -13.80 7.56
C THR A 144 -0.35 -13.17 8.67
N SER A 145 -0.13 -11.87 8.89
CA SER A 145 -1.15 -11.07 9.56
C SER A 145 -2.44 -11.29 8.76
N ILE A 146 -3.49 -11.67 9.48
CA ILE A 146 -4.82 -11.98 8.91
C ILE A 146 -5.39 -10.71 8.28
N LEU A 147 -5.05 -9.55 8.86
CA LEU A 147 -5.44 -8.24 8.40
C LEU A 147 -4.27 -7.50 7.76
N ASN A 148 -4.61 -6.63 6.81
CA ASN A 148 -3.67 -5.69 6.20
C ASN A 148 -4.18 -4.27 6.47
N GLU A 149 -3.28 -3.35 6.80
CA GLU A 149 -3.56 -1.92 7.03
C GLU A 149 -4.26 -1.21 5.86
N CYS A 150 -4.18 -1.75 4.65
CA CYS A 150 -4.91 -1.27 3.46
C CYS A 150 -6.36 -1.77 3.38
N MET A 151 -6.81 -2.67 4.25
CA MET A 151 -8.21 -3.11 4.29
C MET A 151 -9.09 -1.97 4.79
N THR A 152 -10.29 -1.83 4.23
CA THR A 152 -11.25 -0.83 4.70
C THR A 152 -11.93 -1.29 5.99
N VAL A 153 -12.32 -0.33 6.84
CA VAL A 153 -13.03 -0.63 8.10
C VAL A 153 -14.27 -1.49 7.85
N ASN A 154 -15.07 -1.19 6.82
CA ASN A 154 -16.25 -2.00 6.47
C ASN A 154 -15.88 -3.42 6.04
N ARG A 155 -14.78 -3.59 5.30
CA ARG A 155 -14.34 -4.91 4.88
C ARG A 155 -13.91 -5.76 6.07
N VAL A 156 -13.13 -5.18 6.98
CA VAL A 156 -12.67 -5.85 8.22
C VAL A 156 -13.85 -6.18 9.13
N ALA A 157 -14.76 -5.22 9.35
CA ALA A 157 -15.95 -5.41 10.17
C ALA A 157 -16.94 -6.45 9.58
N HIS A 158 -16.92 -6.63 8.26
CA HIS A 158 -17.74 -7.62 7.57
C HIS A 158 -17.12 -9.01 7.60
N GLU A 159 -15.83 -9.13 7.27
CA GLU A 159 -15.09 -10.40 7.26
C GLU A 159 -14.83 -10.92 8.68
N HIS A 160 -14.70 -10.02 9.67
CA HIS A 160 -14.41 -10.33 11.06
C HIS A 160 -15.30 -9.52 12.04
N PRO A 161 -16.57 -9.93 12.26
CA PRO A 161 -17.52 -9.14 13.06
C PRO A 161 -17.09 -8.81 14.50
N ALA A 162 -16.20 -9.61 15.10
CA ALA A 162 -15.64 -9.36 16.44
C ALA A 162 -14.81 -8.05 16.51
N THR A 163 -14.29 -7.57 15.37
CA THR A 163 -13.52 -6.32 15.28
C THR A 163 -14.36 -5.06 15.48
N LYS A 164 -15.69 -5.14 15.35
CA LYS A 164 -16.60 -3.99 15.53
C LYS A 164 -16.48 -3.36 16.92
N ALA A 165 -16.33 -4.19 17.95
CA ALA A 165 -16.15 -3.70 19.32
C ALA A 165 -14.84 -2.93 19.51
N VAL A 166 -13.79 -3.29 18.76
CA VAL A 166 -12.51 -2.57 18.77
C VAL A 166 -12.66 -1.22 18.07
N PHE A 167 -13.33 -1.17 16.91
CA PHE A 167 -13.63 0.10 16.23
C PHE A 167 -14.47 1.05 17.11
N GLU A 168 -15.51 0.53 17.78
CA GLU A 168 -16.33 1.32 18.71
C GLU A 168 -15.52 1.82 19.92
N HIS A 169 -14.66 0.97 20.49
CA HIS A 169 -13.80 1.36 21.61
C HIS A 169 -12.79 2.45 21.24
N LEU A 170 -12.26 2.39 20.02
CA LEU A 170 -11.33 3.38 19.46
C LEU A 170 -12.05 4.61 18.89
N LEU A 171 -13.38 4.73 19.09
CA LEU A 171 -14.21 5.83 18.60
C LEU A 171 -14.20 6.01 17.07
N ILE A 172 -13.90 4.94 16.33
CA ILE A 172 -13.91 4.92 14.87
C ILE A 172 -15.36 4.84 14.39
N HIS A 173 -15.84 5.89 13.75
CA HIS A 173 -17.23 6.02 13.35
C HIS A 173 -17.49 5.34 12.00
N MET A 174 -17.79 4.03 12.04
CA MET A 174 -18.00 3.20 10.84
C MET A 174 -18.92 3.80 9.76
N PRO A 175 -20.04 4.52 10.06
CA PRO A 175 -20.86 5.12 9.02
C PRO A 175 -20.14 6.19 8.18
N SER A 176 -19.17 6.91 8.73
CA SER A 176 -18.39 7.95 8.03
C SER A 176 -17.00 7.47 7.59
N GLU A 177 -16.41 6.55 8.34
CA GLU A 177 -15.01 6.08 8.16
C GLU A 177 -14.95 4.67 7.56
N GLY A 178 -16.09 4.03 7.32
CA GLY A 178 -16.19 2.65 6.84
C GLY A 178 -15.49 2.36 5.50
N CYS A 179 -15.35 3.38 4.66
CA CYS A 179 -14.66 3.31 3.38
C CYS A 179 -13.16 3.62 3.48
N SER A 180 -12.71 4.18 4.60
CA SER A 180 -11.29 4.46 4.86
C SER A 180 -10.55 3.18 5.22
N CYS A 181 -9.28 3.11 4.82
CA CYS A 181 -8.40 2.00 5.20
C CYS A 181 -7.95 2.13 6.67
N LEU A 182 -7.55 1.01 7.28
CA LEU A 182 -7.07 0.98 8.66
C LEU A 182 -5.89 1.95 8.87
N ASP A 183 -4.98 2.10 7.91
CA ASP A 183 -3.89 3.08 7.95
C ASP A 183 -4.40 4.53 8.05
N GLU A 184 -5.40 4.88 7.22
CA GLU A 184 -5.98 6.23 7.23
C GLU A 184 -6.75 6.51 8.52
N VAL A 185 -7.48 5.52 9.03
CA VAL A 185 -8.21 5.63 10.29
C VAL A 185 -7.23 5.69 11.47
N ALA A 186 -6.19 4.87 11.46
CA ALA A 186 -5.13 4.95 12.46
C ALA A 186 -4.53 6.36 12.51
N TRP A 187 -4.23 6.93 11.35
CA TRP A 187 -3.71 8.29 11.26
C TRP A 187 -4.71 9.36 11.74
N GLN A 188 -5.99 9.29 11.34
CA GLN A 188 -7.02 10.25 11.77
C GLN A 188 -7.23 10.25 13.29
N HIS A 189 -7.00 9.11 13.93
CA HIS A 189 -7.13 8.93 15.38
C HIS A 189 -5.78 9.03 16.11
N GLY A 190 -4.70 9.41 15.43
CA GLY A 190 -3.38 9.65 16.03
C GLY A 190 -2.68 8.39 16.54
N MET A 191 -2.97 7.23 15.96
CA MET A 191 -2.39 5.93 16.31
C MET A 191 -1.53 5.37 15.18
N ASP A 192 -0.65 4.43 15.52
CA ASP A 192 0.16 3.71 14.54
C ASP A 192 -0.67 2.60 13.86
N SER A 193 -0.54 2.46 12.54
CA SER A 193 -1.33 1.50 11.75
C SER A 193 -1.07 0.05 12.16
N ARG A 194 0.16 -0.29 12.58
CA ARG A 194 0.50 -1.64 13.04
C ARG A 194 -0.12 -1.92 14.40
N GLN A 195 -0.12 -0.93 15.30
CA GLN A 195 -0.81 -1.06 16.58
C GLN A 195 -2.31 -1.33 16.40
N LEU A 196 -2.98 -0.59 15.51
CA LEU A 196 -4.39 -0.82 15.19
C LEU A 196 -4.62 -2.23 14.62
N VAL A 197 -3.77 -2.67 13.67
CA VAL A 197 -3.87 -4.02 13.09
C VAL A 197 -3.67 -5.10 14.14
N GLU A 198 -2.68 -4.96 15.03
CA GLU A 198 -2.45 -5.91 16.13
C GLU A 198 -3.65 -5.98 17.10
N GLU A 199 -4.25 -4.84 17.45
CA GLU A 199 -5.44 -4.78 18.31
C GLU A 199 -6.64 -5.51 17.68
N LEU A 200 -6.83 -5.33 16.37
CA LEU A 200 -7.89 -5.99 15.62
C LEU A 200 -7.63 -7.49 15.48
N GLU A 201 -6.38 -7.91 15.29
CA GLU A 201 -6.02 -9.32 15.18
C GLU A 201 -6.16 -10.08 16.50
N ARG A 202 -5.95 -9.43 17.65
CA ARG A 202 -6.17 -10.05 18.98
C ARG A 202 -7.59 -10.57 19.19
N VAL A 203 -8.58 -9.96 18.54
CA VAL A 203 -9.99 -10.37 18.64
C VAL A 203 -10.45 -11.29 17.51
N ILE A 204 -9.58 -11.57 16.53
CA ILE A 204 -9.88 -12.50 15.44
C ILE A 204 -9.53 -13.93 15.90
N PRO A 205 -10.50 -14.85 15.95
CA PRO A 205 -10.22 -16.22 16.35
C PRO A 205 -9.29 -16.90 15.34
N PRO A 206 -8.32 -17.72 15.78
CA PRO A 206 -7.39 -18.41 14.89
C PRO A 206 -8.16 -19.27 13.89
N HIS A 207 -7.83 -19.09 12.61
CA HIS A 207 -8.51 -19.75 11.50
C HIS A 207 -8.33 -21.28 11.61
N ARG A 208 -9.36 -22.02 12.04
CA ARG A 208 -9.34 -23.50 11.95
C ARG A 208 -9.40 -23.87 10.46
N PRO A 209 -8.38 -24.52 9.88
CA PRO A 209 -8.41 -24.85 8.46
C PRO A 209 -9.60 -25.77 8.17
N ARG A 210 -10.40 -25.40 7.16
CA ARG A 210 -11.63 -26.10 6.74
C ARG A 210 -11.39 -27.57 6.34
N ARG A 211 -10.14 -27.99 6.19
CA ARG A 211 -9.70 -29.37 5.93
C ARG A 211 -9.83 -30.31 7.15
N ALA A 212 -9.77 -29.80 8.38
CA ALA A 212 -9.88 -30.65 9.58
C ALA A 212 -11.30 -31.21 9.79
N LYS A 213 -12.35 -30.48 9.39
CA LYS A 213 -13.75 -30.93 9.51
C LYS A 213 -14.13 -32.06 8.54
N ALA A 214 -13.38 -32.25 7.46
CA ALA A 214 -13.61 -33.36 6.52
C ALA A 214 -13.01 -34.68 7.03
N VAL A 215 -11.88 -34.61 7.74
CA VAL A 215 -11.19 -35.79 8.29
C VAL A 215 -11.90 -36.30 9.55
N GLU A 216 -12.37 -35.41 10.44
CA GLU A 216 -13.18 -35.81 11.61
C GLU A 216 -14.52 -36.45 11.24
N ARG A 217 -15.15 -36.04 10.12
CA ARG A 217 -16.41 -36.65 9.65
C ARG A 217 -16.24 -38.02 8.98
N LEU A 218 -15.04 -38.32 8.47
CA LEU A 218 -14.73 -39.64 7.90
C LEU A 218 -14.27 -40.65 8.96
N GLN A 219 -13.81 -40.18 10.13
CA GLN A 219 -13.41 -41.05 11.25
C GLN A 219 -14.57 -41.40 12.21
N GLN A 220 -15.76 -40.82 12.03
CA GLN A 220 -16.96 -41.11 12.82
C GLN A 220 -18.03 -41.91 12.06
N ALA A 221 -17.70 -42.46 10.89
CA ALA A 221 -18.60 -43.42 10.24
C ALA A 221 -18.60 -44.72 11.06
N PRO A 222 -19.73 -45.14 11.65
CA PRO A 222 -19.79 -46.42 12.33
C PRO A 222 -19.60 -47.54 11.31
N GLU A 223 -18.75 -48.51 11.65
CA GLU A 223 -18.62 -49.78 10.94
C GLU A 223 -20.01 -50.42 10.83
N CYS A 224 -20.59 -50.37 9.64
CA CYS A 224 -21.76 -51.19 9.32
C CYS A 224 -21.26 -52.63 9.25
N ALA A 225 -21.39 -53.32 10.37
CA ALA A 225 -21.09 -54.74 10.50
C ALA A 225 -21.97 -55.54 9.54
N CYS A 226 -21.33 -56.30 8.66
CA CYS A 226 -21.95 -57.44 8.00
C CYS A 226 -22.46 -58.44 9.06
N ARG A 227 -23.77 -58.70 9.07
CA ARG A 227 -24.36 -60.02 9.31
C ARG A 227 -25.65 -60.16 8.53
#